data_AF-A0A0G4M1X8-F1
#
_entry.id   AF-A0A0G4M1X8-F1
#
_cell.length_a   1.000
_cell.length_b   1.000
_cell.length_c   1.000
_cell.angle_alpha   90.00
_cell.angle_beta   90.00
_cell.angle_gamma   90.00
#
_symmetry.space_group_name_H-M   'P 1'
#
loop_
_entity.id
_entity.type
_entity.pdbx_description
1 polymer ?
#
loop_
_entity_poly.entity_id
_entity_poly.type
_entity_poly.pdbx_seq_one_letter_code
_entity_poly.pdbx_strand_id
1 'polypeptide(L)' 'KEVGIYNLAFLEESLEGFALFLLKEIMGWEYIEIQLLVANMRKAIRDMKLRPYYIVPNVYGRKPLTAQ' A
#
# COMPACT_ATOMS: atom_id res chain seq x y z
N LYS A 1 -15.83 13.96 -3.33
CA LYS A 1 -16.46 13.05 -2.33
C LYS A 1 -16.22 11.59 -2.71
N GLU A 2 -16.50 11.19 -3.95
CA GLU A 2 -16.33 9.81 -4.44
C GLU A 2 -14.87 9.34 -4.48
N VAL A 3 -13.93 10.19 -4.91
CA VAL A 3 -12.50 9.85 -4.95
C VAL A 3 -11.97 9.36 -3.60
N GLY A 4 -12.42 9.95 -2.50
CA GLY A 4 -12.02 9.52 -1.15
C GLY A 4 -12.58 8.16 -0.77
N ILE A 5 -13.80 7.83 -1.21
CA ILE A 5 -14.45 6.53 -0.97
C ILE A 5 -13.74 5.44 -1.78
N TYR A 6 -13.45 5.71 -3.06
CA TYR A 6 -12.70 4.76 -3.89
C TYR A 6 -11.28 4.54 -3.37
N ASN A 7 -10.61 5.60 -2.94
CA ASN A 7 -9.26 5.47 -2.36
C ASN A 7 -9.28 4.68 -1.04
N LEU A 8 -10.29 4.90 -0.19
CA LEU A 8 -10.49 4.13 1.04
C LEU A 8 -10.70 2.64 0.73
N ALA A 9 -11.61 2.32 -0.20
CA ALA A 9 -11.88 0.95 -0.61
C ALA A 9 -10.62 0.27 -1.20
N PHE A 10 -9.92 0.97 -2.10
CA PHE A 10 -8.67 0.49 -2.70
C PHE A 10 -7.63 0.13 -1.65
N LEU A 11 -7.42 0.98 -0.64
CA LEU A 11 -6.43 0.72 0.40
C LEU A 11 -6.84 -0.42 1.32
N GLU A 12 -8.11 -0.49 1.73
CA GLU A 12 -8.60 -1.58 2.59
C GLU A 12 -8.38 -2.96 1.98
N GLU A 13 -8.62 -3.09 0.67
CA GLU A 13 -8.46 -4.34 -0.07
C GLU A 13 -6.99 -4.64 -0.39
N SER A 14 -6.18 -3.61 -0.68
CA SER A 14 -4.82 -3.81 -1.19
C SER A 14 -3.74 -4.00 -0.11
N LEU A 15 -3.99 -3.54 1.13
CA LEU A 15 -2.99 -3.53 2.22
C LEU A 15 -2.29 -4.88 2.43
N GLU A 16 -3.08 -5.96 2.45
CA GLU A 16 -2.55 -7.30 2.70
C GLU A 16 -1.72 -7.80 1.51
N GLY A 17 -2.16 -7.53 0.28
CA GLY A 17 -1.40 -7.88 -0.92
C GLY A 17 -0.05 -7.15 -0.99
N PHE A 18 0.00 -5.89 -0.57
CA PHE A 18 1.25 -5.12 -0.50
C PHE A 18 2.20 -5.64 0.59
N ALA A 19 1.66 -5.97 1.76
CA ALA A 19 2.45 -6.36 2.91
C ALA A 19 2.95 -7.80 2.81
N LEU A 20 2.14 -8.74 2.32
CA LEU A 20 2.39 -10.16 2.52
C LEU A 20 3.66 -10.64 1.82
N PHE A 21 3.82 -10.38 0.52
CA PHE A 21 5.00 -10.86 -0.21
C PHE A 21 6.28 -10.18 0.29
N LEU A 22 6.27 -8.86 0.43
CA LEU A 22 7.44 -8.10 0.85
C LEU A 22 7.88 -8.47 2.27
N LEU A 23 6.96 -8.45 3.23
CA LEU A 23 7.32 -8.67 4.63
C LEU A 23 7.65 -10.13 4.90
N LYS A 24 6.94 -11.08 4.26
CA LYS A 24 7.18 -12.50 4.47
C LYS A 24 8.38 -13.01 3.68
N GLU A 25 8.36 -12.87 2.36
CA GLU A 25 9.32 -13.54 1.48
C GLU A 25 10.64 -12.77 1.35
N ILE A 26 10.61 -11.43 1.41
CA ILE A 26 11.82 -10.60 1.33
C ILE A 26 12.39 -10.30 2.71
N MET A 27 11.54 -9.97 3.69
CA MET A 27 12.00 -9.53 5.02
C MET A 27 11.94 -10.63 6.10
N GLY A 28 11.35 -11.79 5.82
CA GLY A 28 11.35 -12.94 6.73
C GLY A 28 10.49 -12.79 7.99
N TRP A 29 9.47 -11.93 7.98
CA TRP A 29 8.57 -11.74 9.11
C TRP A 29 7.63 -12.93 9.30
N GLU A 30 7.21 -13.17 10.54
CA GLU A 30 6.20 -14.18 10.83
C GLU A 30 4.83 -13.73 10.31
N TYR A 31 4.05 -14.68 9.80
CA TYR A 31 2.74 -14.38 9.21
C TYR A 31 1.80 -13.65 10.19
N ILE A 32 1.86 -14.03 11.47
CA ILE A 32 1.02 -13.42 12.51
C ILE A 32 1.36 -11.94 12.74
N GLU A 33 2.64 -11.57 12.64
CA GLU A 33 3.11 -10.19 12.82
C GLU A 33 2.63 -9.31 11.65
N ILE A 34 2.67 -9.86 10.43
CA ILE A 34 2.16 -9.21 9.22
C ILE A 34 0.66 -8.96 9.35
N GLN A 35 -0.11 -9.96 9.79
CA GLN A 35 -1.56 -9.82 9.98
C GLN A 35 -1.90 -8.78 11.05
N LEU A 36 -1.12 -8.73 12.14
CA LEU A 36 -1.29 -7.72 13.19
C LEU A 36 -1.04 -6.30 12.65
N LEU A 37 0.00 -6.13 11.84
CA LEU A 37 0.30 -4.85 11.18
C LEU A 37 -0.85 -4.42 10.26
N VAL A 38 -1.30 -5.31 9.36
CA VAL A 38 -2.41 -5.04 8.43
C VAL A 38 -3.69 -4.68 9.20
N ALA A 39 -4.00 -5.38 10.29
CA ALA A 39 -5.16 -5.08 11.13
C ALA A 39 -5.08 -3.68 11.76
N ASN A 40 -3.90 -3.28 12.25
CA ASN A 40 -3.68 -1.95 12.82
C ASN A 40 -3.77 -0.85 11.74
N MET A 41 -3.24 -1.10 10.54
CA MET A 41 -3.35 -0.17 9.41
C MET A 41 -4.82 0.02 8.98
N ARG A 42 -5.62 -1.05 8.88
CA ARG A 42 -7.06 -0.93 8.58
C ARG A 42 -7.78 -0.07 9.62
N LYS A 43 -7.46 -0.22 10.91
CA LYS A 43 -8.03 0.63 11.97
C LYS A 43 -7.68 2.11 11.77
N ALA A 44 -6.41 2.42 11.46
CA ALA A 44 -5.96 3.78 11.23
C ALA A 44 -6.62 4.42 9.99
N ILE A 45 -6.72 3.69 8.89
CA ILE A 45 -7.31 4.20 7.64
C ILE A 45 -8.81 4.52 7.81
N ARG A 46 -9.53 3.78 8.66
CA ARG A 46 -10.95 4.02 8.98
C ARG A 46 -11.17 5.19 9.92
N ASP A 47 -10.13 5.70 10.60
CA ASP A 47 -10.26 6.85 11.47
C ASP A 47 -10.39 8.14 10.64
N MET A 48 -11.63 8.64 10.54
CA MET A 48 -11.96 9.88 9.81
C MET A 48 -11.31 11.13 10.40
N LYS A 49 -10.74 11.07 11.62
CA LYS A 49 -9.97 12.18 12.20
C LYS A 49 -8.57 12.26 11.61
N LEU A 50 -8.02 11.14 11.15
CA LEU A 50 -6.74 11.11 10.47
C LEU A 50 -6.92 11.61 9.04
N ARG A 51 -5.92 12.36 8.55
CA ARG A 51 -5.86 12.86 7.17
C ARG A 51 -4.69 12.18 6.47
N PRO A 52 -4.92 11.03 5.82
CA PRO A 52 -3.86 10.31 5.14
C PRO A 52 -3.25 11.18 4.04
N TYR A 53 -1.93 11.19 3.95
CA TYR A 53 -1.17 11.88 2.93
C TYR A 53 -0.27 10.86 2.22
N TYR A 54 -0.34 10.83 0.89
CA TYR A 54 0.41 9.89 0.06
C TYR A 54 1.41 10.67 -0.80
N ILE A 55 2.68 10.29 -0.70
CA ILE A 55 3.71 10.76 -1.61
C ILE A 55 3.82 9.69 -2.70
N VAL A 56 3.34 10.02 -3.90
CA VAL A 56 3.41 9.13 -5.05
C VAL A 56 4.50 9.64 -5.98
N PRO A 57 5.73 9.07 -5.94
CA PRO A 57 6.76 9.43 -6.88
C PRO A 57 6.35 8.94 -8.26
N ASN A 58 6.46 9.82 -9.25
CA ASN A 58 6.14 9.50 -10.62
C ASN A 58 7.44 9.34 -11.42
N VAL A 59 7.67 8.13 -11.93
CA VAL A 59 8.88 7.80 -12.68
C VAL A 59 8.46 7.39 -14.08
N TYR A 60 8.94 8.13 -15.08
CA TYR A 60 8.66 7.87 -16.48
C TYR A 60 9.90 7.30 -17.16
N GLY A 61 9.80 6.06 -17.65
CA GLY A 61 10.81 5.48 -18.53
C GLY A 61 10.52 5.83 -19.98
N ARG A 62 11.49 6.42 -20.69
CA ARG A 62 11.43 6.56 -22.16
C ARG A 62 12.17 5.37 -22.78
N LYS A 63 11.50 4.64 -23.68
CA LYS A 63 12.17 3.62 -24.49
C LYS A 63 13.39 4.24 -25.20
N PRO A 64 14.59 3.64 -25.12
CA PRO A 64 15.77 4.18 -25.78
C PRO A 64 15.53 4.30 -27.29
N LEU A 65 15.96 5.41 -27.89
CA LEU A 65 15.79 5.68 -29.32
C LEU A 65 16.68 4.79 -30.20
N THR A 66 17.70 4.19 -29.61
CA THR A 66 18.62 3.28 -30.27
C THR A 66 19.00 2.21 -29.25
N ALA A 67 18.94 0.96 -29.66
CA ALA A 67 19.43 -0.14 -28.84
C ALA A 67 20.96 -0.06 -28.76
N GLN A 68 21.52 -0.16 -27.56
CA GLN A 68 22.94 -0.50 -27.38
C GLN A 68 23.14 -1.99 -27.64
#